data_AF-A0A9E6AJ40-F1
#
_entry.id   AF-A0A9E6AJ40-F1
#
_cell.length_a   1.000
_cell.length_b   1.000
_cell.length_c   1.000
_cell.angle_alpha   90.00
_cell.angle_beta   90.00
_cell.angle_gamma   90.00
#
_symmetry.space_group_name_H-M   'P 1'
#
loop_
_entity.id
_entity.type
_entity.pdbx_description
1 polymer ?
#
loop_
_entity_poly.entity_id
_entity_poly.type
_entity_poly.pdbx_seq_one_letter_code
_entity_poly.pdbx_strand_id
1 'polypeptide(L)'
;MIFAWLLALAVREDQSATLAFAALFYLLRGERPRWALVRGLLSALYFGIMKFALMPLHQATGHGQSFTWIFSVLLPTGETGFGAVLRTMGTNPSFTFGTLLVEEKFVYVLMILGPLLFLPLRHRHTWAFFVPAAMFSLLATGYKPLYQHYFQYTANWTANIFIATAITLSSWKALPGSRVRIAAALGAVLMTSAIFSYRDGATLQHNRLRGGFLKVGFEFTEKGQTISRRAAVGARPPPSGRIGRRDRERSAPIA
;
A
#
# COMPACT_ATOMS: atom_id res chain seq x y z
N MET A 1 -2.95 -5.27 -26.65
CA MET A 1 -2.52 -4.61 -25.39
C MET A 1 -3.60 -3.75 -24.72
N ILE A 2 -4.61 -3.19 -25.42
CA ILE A 2 -5.71 -2.45 -24.78
C ILE A 2 -6.55 -3.34 -23.83
N PHE A 3 -6.78 -4.60 -24.23
CA PHE A 3 -7.54 -5.58 -23.45
C PHE A 3 -6.96 -5.79 -22.04
N ALA A 4 -5.64 -5.96 -21.91
CA ALA A 4 -4.99 -6.11 -20.61
C ALA A 4 -5.15 -4.86 -19.72
N TRP A 5 -5.22 -3.67 -20.33
CA TRP A 5 -5.44 -2.41 -19.61
C TRP A 5 -6.88 -2.32 -19.08
N LEU A 6 -7.86 -2.72 -19.90
CA LEU A 6 -9.27 -2.78 -19.50
C LEU A 6 -9.50 -3.84 -18.43
N LEU A 7 -8.87 -5.02 -18.57
CA LEU A 7 -8.91 -6.06 -17.55
C LEU A 7 -8.33 -5.55 -16.22
N ALA A 8 -7.20 -4.85 -16.26
CA ALA A 8 -6.60 -4.26 -15.06
C ALA A 8 -7.50 -3.19 -14.39
N LEU A 9 -8.25 -2.40 -15.19
CA LEU A 9 -9.26 -1.47 -14.66
C LEU A 9 -10.45 -2.20 -14.00
N ALA A 10 -10.79 -3.40 -14.46
CA ALA A 10 -11.89 -4.19 -13.92
C ALA A 10 -11.54 -4.91 -12.60
N VAL A 11 -10.25 -5.10 -12.28
CA VAL A 11 -9.82 -5.85 -11.07
C VAL A 11 -10.16 -5.09 -9.78
N ARG A 12 -9.82 -3.80 -9.71
CA ARG A 12 -10.08 -2.96 -8.53
C ARG A 12 -10.10 -1.50 -8.94
N GLU A 13 -10.96 -0.72 -8.32
CA GLU A 13 -11.19 0.66 -8.71
C GLU A 13 -9.99 1.58 -8.47
N ASP A 14 -9.15 1.30 -7.46
CA ASP A 14 -7.94 2.06 -7.17
C ASP A 14 -6.76 1.71 -8.10
N GLN A 15 -6.81 0.59 -8.82
CA GLN A 15 -5.80 0.26 -9.85
C GLN A 15 -5.82 1.27 -10.99
N SER A 16 -6.95 1.95 -11.21
CA SER A 16 -7.06 3.01 -12.21
C SER A 16 -6.08 4.17 -11.95
N ALA A 17 -5.85 4.54 -10.69
CA ALA A 17 -4.83 5.53 -10.35
C ALA A 17 -3.42 5.01 -10.67
N THR A 18 -3.10 3.77 -10.32
CA THR A 18 -1.81 3.13 -10.66
C THR A 18 -1.56 3.15 -12.17
N LEU A 19 -2.57 2.82 -12.98
CA LEU A 19 -2.49 2.84 -14.43
C LEU A 19 -2.36 4.26 -15.01
N ALA A 20 -3.05 5.24 -14.42
CA ALA A 20 -2.90 6.64 -14.82
C ALA A 20 -1.46 7.14 -14.58
N PHE A 21 -0.86 6.81 -13.44
CA PHE A 21 0.54 7.16 -13.15
C PHE A 21 1.55 6.33 -13.97
N ALA A 22 1.22 5.09 -14.33
CA ALA A 22 2.01 4.30 -15.27
C ALA A 22 2.00 4.94 -16.68
N ALA A 23 0.87 5.49 -17.12
CA ALA A 23 0.79 6.27 -18.34
C ALA A 23 1.59 7.58 -18.23
N LEU A 24 1.53 8.27 -17.08
CA LEU A 24 2.35 9.45 -16.81
C LEU A 24 3.85 9.13 -16.92
N PHE A 25 4.31 7.99 -16.43
CA PHE A 25 5.70 7.55 -16.61
C PHE A 25 6.12 7.50 -18.09
N TYR A 26 5.28 6.95 -18.97
CA TYR A 26 5.56 6.91 -20.40
C TYR A 26 5.55 8.31 -21.04
N LEU A 27 4.64 9.19 -20.61
CA LEU A 27 4.62 10.59 -21.03
C LEU A 27 5.91 11.33 -20.63
N LEU A 28 6.35 11.18 -19.38
CA LEU A 28 7.57 11.80 -18.86
C LEU A 28 8.84 11.33 -19.59
N ARG A 29 8.83 10.10 -20.11
CA ARG A 29 9.92 9.57 -20.94
C ARG A 29 9.84 9.96 -22.41
N GLY A 30 8.75 10.59 -22.85
CA GLY A 30 8.48 10.82 -24.27
C GLY A 30 8.24 9.54 -25.07
N GLU A 31 8.00 8.41 -24.39
CA GLU A 31 7.85 7.11 -25.02
C GLU A 31 6.38 6.85 -25.33
N ARG A 32 6.05 6.70 -26.62
CA ARG A 32 4.68 6.42 -27.10
C ARG A 32 3.63 7.41 -26.52
N PRO A 33 3.81 8.74 -26.68
CA PRO A 33 3.02 9.75 -26.00
C PRO A 33 1.53 9.69 -26.31
N ARG A 34 1.15 9.41 -27.56
CA ARG A 34 -0.26 9.24 -27.96
C ARG A 34 -0.94 8.10 -27.21
N TRP A 35 -0.25 6.96 -27.08
CA TRP A 35 -0.75 5.80 -26.35
C TRP A 35 -0.89 6.08 -24.85
N ALA A 36 0.11 6.73 -24.27
CA ALA A 36 0.12 7.09 -22.87
C ALA A 36 -0.99 8.12 -22.55
N LEU A 37 -1.19 9.11 -23.42
CA LEU A 37 -2.24 10.12 -23.24
C LEU A 37 -3.64 9.50 -23.27
N VAL A 38 -3.97 8.69 -24.28
CA VAL A 38 -5.30 8.06 -24.40
C VAL A 38 -5.59 7.14 -23.21
N ARG A 39 -4.64 6.27 -22.83
CA ARG A 39 -4.86 5.31 -21.73
C ARG A 39 -4.80 5.97 -20.36
N GLY A 40 -3.93 6.98 -20.19
CA GLY A 40 -3.84 7.78 -18.98
C GLY A 40 -5.14 8.55 -18.72
N LEU A 41 -5.69 9.19 -19.75
CA LEU A 41 -6.98 9.87 -19.66
C LEU A 41 -8.12 8.90 -19.36
N LEU A 42 -8.16 7.74 -20.03
CA LEU A 42 -9.18 6.72 -19.75
C LEU A 42 -9.12 6.24 -18.29
N SER A 43 -7.92 5.95 -17.79
CA SER A 43 -7.72 5.53 -16.39
C SER A 43 -8.04 6.65 -15.39
N ALA A 44 -7.65 7.90 -15.67
CA ALA A 44 -7.95 9.04 -14.82
C ALA A 44 -9.46 9.36 -14.80
N LEU A 45 -10.13 9.28 -15.95
CA LEU A 45 -11.57 9.46 -16.06
C LEU A 45 -12.31 8.37 -15.28
N TYR A 46 -11.91 7.11 -15.44
CA TYR A 46 -12.49 6.00 -14.68
C TYR A 46 -12.30 6.21 -13.17
N PHE A 47 -11.09 6.58 -12.73
CA PHE A 47 -10.82 6.91 -11.33
C PHE A 47 -11.74 8.03 -10.82
N GLY A 48 -11.88 9.10 -11.60
CA GLY A 48 -12.70 10.25 -11.25
C GLY A 48 -14.19 9.89 -11.13
N ILE A 49 -14.73 9.18 -12.12
CA ILE A 49 -16.12 8.71 -12.11
C ILE A 49 -16.37 7.80 -10.90
N MET A 50 -15.48 6.84 -10.63
CA MET A 50 -15.63 5.93 -9.50
C MET A 50 -15.60 6.66 -8.15
N LYS A 51 -14.63 7.55 -7.94
CA LYS A 51 -14.41 8.20 -6.63
C LYS A 51 -15.31 9.40 -6.36
N PHE A 52 -15.70 10.17 -7.38
CA PHE A 52 -16.46 11.41 -7.21
C PHE A 52 -17.93 11.31 -7.62
N ALA A 53 -18.31 10.35 -8.47
CA ALA A 53 -19.71 10.15 -8.84
C ALA A 53 -20.28 8.89 -8.19
N LEU A 54 -19.74 7.72 -8.52
CA LEU A 54 -20.35 6.44 -8.14
C LEU A 54 -20.25 6.15 -6.63
N MET A 55 -19.10 6.36 -5.99
CA MET A 55 -18.97 6.11 -4.55
C MET A 55 -19.88 7.02 -3.70
N PRO A 56 -19.96 8.34 -3.93
CA PRO A 56 -20.91 9.21 -3.21
C PRO A 56 -22.38 8.85 -3.49
N LEU A 57 -22.73 8.50 -4.73
CA LEU A 57 -24.09 8.06 -5.08
C LEU A 57 -24.50 6.79 -4.32
N HIS A 58 -23.61 5.79 -4.26
CA HIS A 58 -23.88 4.58 -3.48
C HIS A 58 -23.88 4.84 -1.96
N GLN A 59 -23.14 5.84 -1.49
CA GLN A 59 -23.18 6.26 -0.09
C GLN A 59 -24.53 6.91 0.25
N ALA A 60 -25.07 7.73 -0.66
CA ALA A 60 -26.39 8.35 -0.51
C ALA A 60 -27.53 7.32 -0.50
N THR A 61 -27.38 6.19 -1.19
CA THR A 61 -28.36 5.09 -1.17
C THR A 61 -28.21 4.13 0.01
N GLY A 62 -27.32 4.42 0.97
CA GLY A 62 -27.17 3.64 2.21
C GLY A 62 -26.42 2.30 2.05
N HIS A 63 -25.96 1.97 0.84
CA HIS A 63 -25.29 0.70 0.53
C HIS A 63 -23.78 0.84 0.28
N GLY A 64 -23.22 2.06 0.26
CA GLY A 64 -21.84 2.33 -0.12
C GLY A 64 -20.91 2.74 1.04
N GLN A 65 -19.75 2.08 1.13
CA GLN A 65 -18.62 2.51 1.98
C GLN A 65 -17.68 3.37 1.13
N SER A 66 -17.74 4.70 1.26
CA SER A 66 -16.80 5.62 0.59
C SER A 66 -15.36 5.53 1.16
N PHE A 67 -15.15 4.67 2.17
CA PHE A 67 -13.88 4.45 2.87
C PHE A 67 -13.22 5.74 3.38
N THR A 68 -13.99 6.82 3.49
CA THR A 68 -13.54 8.15 3.90
C THR A 68 -12.96 8.14 5.30
N TRP A 69 -13.53 7.33 6.20
CA TRP A 69 -13.04 7.12 7.56
C TRP A 69 -11.55 6.72 7.64
N ILE A 70 -10.97 6.16 6.57
CA ILE A 70 -9.52 5.87 6.46
C ILE A 70 -8.69 7.16 6.54
N PHE A 71 -9.23 8.26 6.05
CA PHE A 71 -8.62 9.60 6.04
C PHE A 71 -9.25 10.51 7.09
N SER A 72 -9.76 9.95 8.20
CA SER A 72 -10.54 10.67 9.22
C SER A 72 -9.94 12.00 9.69
N VAL A 73 -8.61 12.08 9.80
CA VAL A 73 -7.90 13.30 10.23
C VAL A 73 -7.76 14.34 9.10
N LEU A 74 -7.79 13.92 7.84
CA LEU A 74 -7.75 14.79 6.66
C LEU A 74 -9.14 15.23 6.20
N LEU A 75 -10.20 14.67 6.79
CA LEU A 75 -11.58 15.06 6.52
C LEU A 75 -11.98 16.25 7.39
N PRO A 76 -12.39 17.38 6.78
CA PRO A 76 -13.01 18.47 7.52
C PRO A 76 -14.25 17.98 8.28
N THR A 77 -14.47 18.53 9.47
CA THR A 77 -15.66 18.21 10.29
C THR A 77 -16.95 18.52 9.53
N GLY A 78 -17.79 17.51 9.34
CA GLY A 78 -19.08 17.63 8.64
C GLY A 78 -19.02 17.39 7.13
N GLU A 79 -17.83 17.22 6.53
CA GLU A 79 -17.69 16.88 5.11
C GLU A 79 -17.50 15.36 4.91
N THR A 80 -18.03 14.84 3.81
CA THR A 80 -17.86 13.44 3.40
C THR A 80 -17.35 13.36 1.96
N GLY A 81 -16.52 12.35 1.69
CA GLY A 81 -16.07 12.01 0.33
C GLY A 81 -14.59 12.27 0.10
N PHE A 82 -14.07 11.70 -0.98
CA PHE A 82 -12.64 11.82 -1.34
C PHE A 82 -12.27 13.25 -1.77
N GLY A 83 -13.23 14.03 -2.29
CA GLY A 83 -13.00 15.43 -2.67
C GLY A 83 -12.64 16.33 -1.50
N ALA A 84 -13.24 16.10 -0.33
CA ALA A 84 -12.91 16.84 0.89
C ALA A 84 -11.47 16.56 1.34
N VAL A 85 -10.99 15.31 1.21
CA VAL A 85 -9.59 14.94 1.48
C VAL A 85 -8.64 15.70 0.54
N LEU A 86 -8.93 15.70 -0.77
CA LEU A 86 -8.11 16.43 -1.74
C LEU A 86 -8.12 17.95 -1.49
N ARG A 87 -9.26 18.50 -1.06
CA ARG A 87 -9.37 19.91 -0.68
C ARG A 87 -8.45 20.22 0.49
N THR A 88 -8.46 19.41 1.56
CA THR A 88 -7.54 19.57 2.70
C THR A 88 -6.08 19.48 2.29
N MET A 89 -5.75 18.56 1.38
CA MET A 89 -4.38 18.44 0.84
C MET A 89 -3.92 19.73 0.14
N GLY A 90 -4.82 20.40 -0.59
CA GLY A 90 -4.54 21.65 -1.28
C GLY A 90 -4.55 22.89 -0.36
N THR A 91 -5.47 22.95 0.59
CA THR A 91 -5.64 24.11 1.48
C THR A 91 -4.69 24.10 2.67
N ASN A 92 -4.28 22.92 3.15
CA ASN A 92 -3.38 22.75 4.28
C ASN A 92 -2.27 21.71 3.99
N PRO A 93 -1.29 22.09 3.13
CA PRO A 93 -0.23 21.18 2.75
C PRO A 93 0.70 20.83 3.92
N SER A 94 0.98 21.77 4.85
CA SER A 94 1.85 21.51 6.01
C SER A 94 1.26 20.45 6.93
N PHE A 95 -0.04 20.50 7.20
CA PHE A 95 -0.74 19.46 7.96
C PHE A 95 -0.68 18.11 7.25
N THR A 96 -0.94 18.10 5.93
CA THR A 96 -0.89 16.89 5.12
C THR A 96 0.50 16.25 5.16
N PHE A 97 1.57 17.04 5.03
CA PHE A 97 2.94 16.53 5.19
C PHE A 97 3.21 16.02 6.61
N GLY A 98 2.68 16.69 7.64
CA GLY A 98 2.73 16.19 9.02
C GLY A 98 2.12 14.80 9.16
N THR A 99 1.02 14.51 8.45
CA THR A 99 0.41 13.16 8.48
C THR A 99 1.27 12.09 7.82
N LEU A 100 2.17 12.46 6.90
CA LEU A 100 3.12 11.53 6.27
C LEU A 100 4.31 11.22 7.19
N LEU A 101 4.71 12.18 8.02
CA LEU A 101 5.88 12.10 8.93
C LEU A 101 5.54 11.38 10.24
N VAL A 102 4.96 10.18 10.14
CA VAL A 102 4.69 9.30 11.28
C VAL A 102 5.71 8.17 11.28
N GLU A 103 6.30 7.88 12.44
CA GLU A 103 7.33 6.84 12.60
C GLU A 103 6.91 5.49 12.00
N GLU A 104 5.68 5.04 12.29
CA GLU A 104 5.12 3.78 11.78
C GLU A 104 5.11 3.72 10.24
N LYS A 105 4.84 4.86 9.58
CA LYS A 105 4.81 4.97 8.12
C LYS A 105 6.21 4.97 7.53
N PHE A 106 7.16 5.61 8.22
CA PHE A 106 8.57 5.57 7.82
C PHE A 106 9.12 4.14 7.92
N VAL A 107 8.87 3.46 9.05
CA VAL A 107 9.24 2.04 9.25
C VAL A 107 8.62 1.16 8.17
N TYR A 108 7.36 1.38 7.81
CA TYR A 108 6.72 0.65 6.72
C TYR A 108 7.42 0.84 5.37
N VAL A 109 7.75 2.09 4.99
CA VAL A 109 8.50 2.37 3.75
C VAL A 109 9.89 1.71 3.78
N LEU A 110 10.58 1.74 4.93
CA LEU A 110 11.84 1.03 5.12
C LEU A 110 11.69 -0.48 4.96
N MET A 111 10.60 -1.06 5.45
CA MET A 111 10.36 -2.50 5.37
C MET A 111 10.07 -2.98 3.94
N ILE A 112 9.42 -2.16 3.11
CA ILE A 112 9.11 -2.53 1.72
C ILE A 112 10.23 -2.16 0.73
N LEU A 113 11.01 -1.09 0.98
CA LEU A 113 12.09 -0.64 0.10
C LEU A 113 13.49 -1.07 0.57
N GLY A 114 13.67 -1.30 1.86
CA GLY A 114 14.93 -1.72 2.49
C GLY A 114 15.50 -3.03 1.94
N PRO A 115 14.69 -4.10 1.74
CA PRO A 115 15.14 -5.33 1.09
C PRO A 115 15.74 -5.10 -0.31
N LEU A 116 15.33 -4.02 -0.97
CA LEU A 116 15.77 -3.64 -2.31
C LEU A 116 16.80 -2.52 -2.30
N LEU A 117 17.32 -2.10 -1.14
CA LEU A 117 18.29 -1.00 -1.00
C LEU A 117 17.89 0.28 -1.74
N PHE A 118 16.59 0.58 -1.74
CA PHE A 118 15.98 1.71 -2.46
C PHE A 118 16.29 1.74 -3.96
N LEU A 119 16.68 0.60 -4.54
CA LEU A 119 16.92 0.45 -5.97
C LEU A 119 15.79 1.02 -6.84
N PRO A 120 14.49 0.75 -6.58
CA PRO A 120 13.43 1.32 -7.42
C PRO A 120 13.32 2.85 -7.40
N LEU A 121 13.92 3.54 -6.42
CA LEU A 121 13.94 5.01 -6.35
C LEU A 121 15.11 5.65 -7.09
N ARG A 122 16.10 4.87 -7.56
CA ARG A 122 17.33 5.40 -8.17
C ARG A 122 17.14 5.92 -9.60
N HIS A 123 15.94 5.80 -10.17
CA HIS A 123 15.61 6.34 -11.48
C HIS A 123 14.46 7.35 -11.36
N ARG A 124 14.71 8.65 -11.53
CA ARG A 124 13.73 9.73 -11.27
C ARG A 124 12.33 9.51 -11.84
N HIS A 125 12.21 8.94 -13.04
CA HIS A 125 10.90 8.78 -13.67
C HIS A 125 10.06 7.67 -12.98
N THR A 126 10.67 6.71 -12.29
CA THR A 126 9.91 5.64 -11.60
C THR A 126 9.16 6.17 -10.37
N TRP A 127 9.45 7.39 -9.92
CA TRP A 127 8.76 8.01 -8.78
C TRP A 127 7.25 8.10 -8.98
N ALA A 128 6.81 8.25 -10.24
CA ALA A 128 5.39 8.24 -10.61
C ALA A 128 4.66 6.99 -10.11
N PHE A 129 5.29 5.81 -10.11
CA PHE A 129 4.66 4.56 -9.66
C PHE A 129 4.38 4.54 -8.15
N PHE A 130 5.08 5.35 -7.36
CA PHE A 130 4.92 5.38 -5.89
C PHE A 130 3.86 6.36 -5.42
N VAL A 131 3.53 7.37 -6.24
CA VAL A 131 2.51 8.38 -5.90
C VAL A 131 1.15 7.74 -5.57
N PRO A 132 0.54 6.89 -6.42
CA PRO A 132 -0.77 6.31 -6.11
C PRO A 132 -0.69 5.38 -4.89
N ALA A 133 0.37 4.58 -4.76
CA ALA A 133 0.56 3.70 -3.61
C ALA A 133 0.67 4.49 -2.29
N ALA A 134 1.46 5.57 -2.29
CA ALA A 134 1.58 6.49 -1.15
C ALA A 134 0.24 7.17 -0.82
N MET A 135 -0.51 7.58 -1.83
CA MET A 135 -1.80 8.25 -1.65
C MET A 135 -2.86 7.36 -1.00
N PHE A 136 -2.91 6.06 -1.32
CA PHE A 136 -3.89 5.15 -0.71
C PHE A 136 -3.43 4.54 0.61
N SER A 137 -2.13 4.53 0.91
CA SER A 137 -1.60 3.89 2.11
C SER A 137 -1.00 4.85 3.14
N LEU A 138 -0.08 5.72 2.73
CA LEU A 138 0.63 6.63 3.64
C LEU A 138 -0.22 7.82 4.06
N LEU A 139 -1.19 8.25 3.25
CA LEU A 139 -2.14 9.30 3.66
C LEU A 139 -3.22 8.79 4.61
N ALA A 140 -3.32 7.47 4.82
CA ALA A 140 -4.26 6.91 5.78
C ALA A 140 -3.93 7.36 7.22
N THR A 141 -4.94 7.81 7.94
CA THR A 141 -4.82 8.31 9.32
C THR A 141 -5.69 7.52 10.29
N GLY A 142 -6.84 7.01 9.82
CA GLY A 142 -7.78 6.24 10.62
C GLY A 142 -7.61 4.71 10.56
N TYR A 143 -6.72 4.19 9.71
CA TYR A 143 -6.62 2.75 9.48
C TYR A 143 -5.18 2.24 9.31
N LYS A 144 -4.58 1.76 10.42
CA LYS A 144 -3.20 1.27 10.46
C LYS A 144 -2.87 0.14 9.49
N PRO A 145 -3.75 -0.85 9.22
CA PRO A 145 -3.42 -1.96 8.32
C PRO A 145 -2.95 -1.56 6.93
N LEU A 146 -3.28 -0.35 6.46
CA LEU A 146 -2.85 0.13 5.14
C LEU A 146 -1.34 0.38 5.02
N TYR A 147 -0.65 0.65 6.14
CA TYR A 147 0.79 0.87 6.19
C TYR A 147 1.47 -0.15 7.11
N GLN A 148 0.98 -1.39 7.13
CA GLN A 148 1.61 -2.50 7.84
C GLN A 148 1.92 -3.62 6.85
N HIS A 149 3.21 -4.01 6.78
CA HIS A 149 3.72 -4.90 5.72
C HIS A 149 3.10 -6.32 5.73
N TYR A 150 2.59 -6.77 6.88
CA TYR A 150 1.96 -8.07 7.07
C TYR A 150 0.46 -8.11 6.68
N PHE A 151 -0.08 -7.02 6.12
CA PHE A 151 -1.41 -6.99 5.50
C PHE A 151 -1.32 -6.96 3.97
N GLN A 152 -2.40 -7.40 3.32
CA GLN A 152 -2.55 -7.47 1.87
C GLN A 152 -2.47 -6.12 1.16
N TYR A 153 -2.62 -5.00 1.87
CA TYR A 153 -2.57 -3.66 1.27
C TYR A 153 -1.18 -3.32 0.71
N THR A 154 -0.13 -3.99 1.19
CA THR A 154 1.22 -3.94 0.63
C THR A 154 1.27 -4.37 -0.85
N ALA A 155 0.31 -5.18 -1.31
CA ALA A 155 0.23 -5.59 -2.72
C ALA A 155 0.13 -4.40 -3.69
N ASN A 156 -0.46 -3.27 -3.27
CA ASN A 156 -0.49 -2.03 -4.05
C ASN A 156 0.91 -1.43 -4.29
N TRP A 157 1.89 -1.78 -3.45
CA TRP A 157 3.28 -1.38 -3.60
C TRP A 157 4.09 -2.40 -4.41
N THR A 158 3.90 -3.69 -4.17
CA THR A 158 4.77 -4.76 -4.69
C THR A 158 4.92 -4.73 -6.21
N ALA A 159 3.82 -4.61 -6.97
CA ALA A 159 3.88 -4.57 -8.43
C ALA A 159 4.62 -3.34 -8.95
N ASN A 160 4.37 -2.18 -8.34
CA ASN A 160 5.03 -0.91 -8.66
C ASN A 160 6.52 -0.94 -8.36
N ILE A 161 6.89 -1.47 -7.20
CA ILE A 161 8.27 -1.70 -6.78
C ILE A 161 9.01 -2.60 -7.78
N PHE A 162 8.38 -3.70 -8.18
CA PHE A 162 8.99 -4.65 -9.13
C PHE A 162 9.26 -3.99 -10.48
N ILE A 163 8.26 -3.32 -11.06
CA ILE A 163 8.38 -2.63 -12.35
C ILE A 163 9.45 -1.52 -12.26
N ALA A 164 9.42 -0.69 -11.23
CA ALA A 164 10.40 0.37 -11.00
C ALA A 164 11.83 -0.17 -10.85
N THR A 165 12.00 -1.31 -10.18
CA THR A 165 13.29 -1.98 -10.03
C THR A 165 13.81 -2.46 -11.39
N ALA A 166 12.96 -3.13 -12.18
CA ALA A 166 13.33 -3.61 -13.51
C ALA A 166 13.75 -2.46 -14.45
N ILE A 167 12.97 -1.35 -14.45
CA ILE A 167 13.29 -0.14 -15.21
C ILE A 167 14.63 0.43 -14.79
N THR A 168 14.88 0.57 -13.49
CA THR A 168 16.16 1.09 -12.96
C THR A 168 17.34 0.23 -13.39
N LEU A 169 17.23 -1.09 -13.28
CA LEU A 169 18.30 -2.00 -13.72
C LEU A 169 18.51 -1.92 -15.23
N SER A 170 17.42 -1.80 -16.01
CA SER A 170 17.51 -1.64 -17.46
C SER A 170 18.24 -0.36 -17.87
N SER A 171 18.03 0.74 -17.15
CA SER A 171 18.68 2.02 -17.48
C SER A 171 20.17 1.98 -17.17
N TRP A 172 20.61 1.10 -16.26
CA TRP A 172 22.03 0.90 -15.96
C TRP A 172 22.77 0.09 -17.02
N LYS A 173 22.07 -0.61 -17.93
CA LYS A 173 22.71 -1.34 -19.04
C LYS A 173 23.54 -0.43 -19.95
N ALA A 174 23.15 0.84 -20.06
CA ALA A 174 23.86 1.85 -20.85
C ALA A 174 25.10 2.44 -20.17
N LEU A 175 25.39 2.08 -18.90
CA LEU A 175 26.51 2.63 -18.14
C LEU A 175 27.78 1.79 -18.28
N PRO A 176 28.98 2.39 -18.15
CA PRO A 176 30.23 1.64 -18.11
C PRO A 176 30.23 0.60 -16.98
N GLY A 177 30.75 -0.60 -17.25
CA GLY A 177 30.79 -1.69 -16.26
C GLY A 177 29.41 -2.24 -15.86
N SER A 178 28.38 -2.05 -16.71
CA SER A 178 26.98 -2.40 -16.40
C SER A 178 26.78 -3.82 -15.87
N ARG A 179 27.50 -4.81 -16.39
CA ARG A 179 27.42 -6.21 -15.92
C ARG A 179 27.80 -6.35 -14.45
N VAL A 180 28.95 -5.83 -14.05
CA VAL A 180 29.45 -5.91 -12.67
C VAL A 180 28.52 -5.12 -11.75
N ARG A 181 28.09 -3.93 -12.17
CA ARG A 181 27.18 -3.10 -11.39
C ARG A 181 25.81 -3.77 -11.14
N ILE A 182 25.22 -4.36 -12.18
CA ILE A 182 23.94 -5.07 -12.07
C ILE A 182 24.12 -6.32 -11.22
N ALA A 183 25.18 -7.10 -11.43
CA ALA A 183 25.47 -8.29 -10.61
C ALA A 183 25.65 -7.94 -9.13
N ALA A 184 26.41 -6.89 -8.82
CA ALA A 184 26.61 -6.42 -7.45
C ALA A 184 25.29 -5.94 -6.82
N ALA A 185 24.45 -5.22 -7.57
CA ALA A 185 23.15 -4.78 -7.08
C ALA A 185 22.20 -5.96 -6.81
N LEU A 186 22.15 -6.95 -7.71
CA LEU A 186 21.35 -8.15 -7.52
C LEU A 186 21.85 -8.96 -6.32
N GLY A 187 23.17 -9.14 -6.18
CA GLY A 187 23.77 -9.82 -5.02
C GLY A 187 23.44 -9.11 -3.71
N ALA A 188 23.54 -7.77 -3.68
CA ALA A 188 23.19 -6.98 -2.52
C ALA A 188 21.70 -7.11 -2.17
N VAL A 189 20.81 -7.02 -3.16
CA VAL A 189 19.36 -7.21 -2.98
C VAL A 189 19.02 -8.59 -2.45
N LEU A 190 19.67 -9.65 -2.95
CA LEU A 190 19.48 -11.02 -2.47
C LEU A 190 19.89 -11.14 -1.01
N MET A 191 21.06 -10.61 -0.64
CA MET A 191 21.54 -10.64 0.74
C MET A 191 20.63 -9.85 1.68
N THR A 192 20.22 -8.63 1.31
CA THR A 192 19.33 -7.83 2.16
C THR A 192 17.95 -8.45 2.26
N SER A 193 17.41 -8.99 1.17
CA SER A 193 16.13 -9.70 1.20
C SER A 193 16.20 -10.92 2.14
N ALA A 194 17.27 -11.70 2.09
CA ALA A 194 17.47 -12.83 3.01
C ALA A 194 17.54 -12.39 4.48
N ILE A 195 18.23 -11.29 4.80
CA ILE A 195 18.30 -10.73 6.16
C ILE A 195 16.91 -10.32 6.66
N PHE A 196 16.12 -9.63 5.82
CA PHE A 196 14.75 -9.23 6.18
C PHE A 196 13.84 -10.45 6.35
N SER A 197 13.92 -11.43 5.44
CA SER A 197 13.17 -12.69 5.54
C SER A 197 13.49 -13.47 6.80
N TYR A 198 14.76 -13.49 7.23
CA TYR A 198 15.15 -14.10 8.50
C TYR A 198 14.60 -13.33 9.71
N ARG A 199 14.79 -12.00 9.73
CA ARG A 199 14.31 -11.11 10.80
C ARG A 199 12.82 -11.25 11.08
N ASP A 200 12.02 -11.23 10.01
CA ASP A 200 10.55 -11.24 10.09
C ASP A 200 9.98 -12.65 10.24
N GLY A 201 10.84 -13.66 10.20
CA GLY A 201 10.48 -15.05 10.46
C GLY A 201 9.82 -15.76 9.27
N ALA A 202 10.17 -15.36 8.06
CA ALA A 202 9.77 -16.07 6.84
C ALA A 202 10.71 -17.25 6.53
N THR A 203 12.01 -17.14 6.88
CA THR A 203 13.01 -18.17 6.60
C THR A 203 13.76 -18.57 7.87
N LEU A 204 13.80 -19.87 8.17
CA LEU A 204 14.51 -20.52 9.28
C LEU A 204 14.05 -20.17 10.71
N GLN A 205 13.47 -18.99 10.90
CA GLN A 205 12.84 -18.57 12.15
C GLN A 205 11.33 -18.51 11.94
N HIS A 206 10.51 -19.18 12.75
CA HIS A 206 9.06 -19.29 12.53
C HIS A 206 8.21 -18.55 13.59
N ASN A 207 8.86 -17.85 14.52
CA ASN A 207 8.22 -17.32 15.73
C ASN A 207 7.75 -15.86 15.61
N ARG A 208 8.11 -15.20 14.51
CA ARG A 208 7.88 -13.75 14.30
C ARG A 208 6.95 -13.43 13.13
N LEU A 209 6.63 -14.42 12.28
CA LEU A 209 5.79 -14.20 11.11
C LEU A 209 4.38 -13.78 11.51
N ARG A 210 3.88 -12.74 10.85
CA ARG A 210 2.53 -12.24 11.02
C ARG A 210 1.80 -12.23 9.68
N GLY A 211 0.51 -12.59 9.73
CA GLY A 211 -0.43 -12.48 8.62
C GLY A 211 -1.69 -11.81 9.13
N GLY A 212 -1.92 -10.56 8.70
CA GLY A 212 -2.97 -9.71 9.24
C GLY A 212 -2.85 -9.55 10.77
N PHE A 213 -3.93 -9.83 11.49
CA PHE A 213 -3.96 -9.70 12.94
C PHE A 213 -3.34 -10.89 13.70
N LEU A 214 -2.98 -11.97 13.00
CA LEU A 214 -2.56 -13.22 13.62
C LEU A 214 -1.06 -13.47 13.41
N LYS A 215 -0.43 -14.11 14.40
CA LYS A 215 0.89 -14.72 14.22
C LYS A 215 0.71 -16.04 13.49
N VAL A 216 1.49 -16.25 12.44
CA VAL A 216 1.46 -17.50 11.66
C VAL A 216 2.49 -18.43 12.27
N GLY A 217 2.02 -19.49 12.92
CA GLY A 217 2.87 -20.60 13.35
C GLY A 217 2.90 -21.68 12.28
N PHE A 218 4.08 -22.26 12.04
CA PHE A 218 4.27 -23.36 11.08
C PHE A 218 4.11 -24.75 11.72
N GLU A 219 3.92 -24.80 13.04
CA GLU A 219 3.67 -26.03 13.77
C GLU A 219 2.19 -26.43 13.68
N PHE A 220 1.92 -27.62 13.17
CA PHE A 220 0.59 -28.24 13.17
C PHE A 220 0.24 -28.74 14.59
N THR A 221 0.01 -27.80 15.51
CA THR A 221 -0.46 -28.11 16.87
C THR A 221 -1.98 -28.14 16.90
N GLU A 222 -2.59 -29.00 17.73
CA GLU A 222 -4.04 -29.12 17.91
C GLU A 222 -4.72 -27.78 18.29
N LYS A 223 -4.00 -26.94 19.06
CA LYS A 223 -4.39 -25.53 19.35
C LYS A 223 -4.37 -24.64 18.10
N GLY A 224 -3.41 -24.83 17.19
CA GLY A 224 -3.31 -24.11 15.92
C GLY A 224 -4.50 -24.44 14.99
N GLN A 225 -4.92 -25.70 14.96
CA GLN A 225 -6.13 -26.11 14.22
C GLN A 225 -7.40 -25.46 14.79
N THR A 226 -7.49 -25.34 16.13
CA THR A 226 -8.62 -24.69 16.79
C THR A 226 -8.66 -23.18 16.53
N ILE A 227 -7.51 -22.50 16.50
CA ILE A 227 -7.40 -21.08 16.15
C ILE A 227 -7.72 -20.86 14.67
N SER A 228 -7.22 -21.70 13.76
CA SER A 228 -7.55 -21.63 12.33
C SER A 228 -9.04 -21.89 12.07
N ARG A 229 -9.66 -22.85 12.78
CA ARG A 229 -11.11 -23.08 12.73
C ARG A 229 -11.90 -21.89 13.29
N ARG A 230 -11.46 -21.30 14.40
CA ARG A 230 -12.10 -20.09 14.96
C ARG A 230 -11.89 -18.85 14.10
N ALA A 231 -10.76 -18.71 13.41
CA ALA A 231 -10.51 -17.63 12.46
C ALA A 231 -11.38 -17.80 11.19
N ALA A 232 -11.57 -19.05 10.73
CA ALA A 232 -12.49 -19.35 9.64
C ALA A 232 -13.96 -19.10 10.00
N VAL A 233 -14.35 -19.33 11.26
CA VAL A 233 -15.73 -19.11 11.76
C VAL A 233 -15.97 -17.68 12.27
N GLY A 234 -14.90 -16.96 12.66
CA GLY A 234 -14.96 -15.71 13.42
C GLY A 234 -14.66 -14.43 12.64
N ALA A 235 -14.73 -14.45 11.31
CA ALA A 235 -14.52 -13.27 10.46
C ALA A 235 -15.66 -12.22 10.55
N ARG A 236 -16.19 -11.95 11.75
CA ARG A 236 -16.90 -10.69 12.04
C ARG A 236 -15.93 -9.75 12.75
N PRO A 237 -15.64 -8.56 12.21
CA PRO A 237 -14.91 -7.55 12.97
C PRO A 237 -15.69 -7.25 14.26
N PRO A 238 -15.01 -7.00 15.39
CA PRO A 238 -15.71 -6.68 16.63
C PRO A 238 -16.62 -5.46 16.37
N PRO A 239 -17.90 -5.52 16.77
CA PRO A 239 -18.78 -4.37 16.62
C PRO A 239 -18.18 -3.21 17.41
N SER A 240 -18.02 -2.07 16.74
CA SER A 240 -17.62 -0.80 17.33
C SER A 240 -18.51 -0.53 18.55
N GLY A 241 -17.95 -0.60 19.77
CA GLY A 241 -18.73 -0.22 20.95
C GLY A 241 -18.29 -0.69 22.34
N ARG A 242 -17.27 -1.55 22.51
CA ARG A 242 -16.80 -1.90 23.88
C ARG A 242 -15.28 -2.07 23.97
N ILE A 243 -14.56 -0.96 23.91
CA ILE A 243 -13.24 -0.85 24.54
C ILE A 243 -13.42 0.12 25.70
N GLY A 244 -13.61 -0.41 26.90
CA GLY A 244 -13.84 0.42 28.09
C GLY A 244 -14.61 -0.31 29.17
N ARG A 245 -14.10 -1.45 29.67
CA ARG A 245 -14.44 -1.90 31.04
C ARG A 245 -13.63 -3.06 31.60
N ARG A 246 -12.95 -3.90 30.79
CA ARG A 246 -12.34 -5.14 31.33
C ARG A 246 -10.90 -5.03 31.84
N ASP A 247 -10.19 -3.92 31.59
CA ASP A 247 -8.79 -3.78 32.02
C ASP A 247 -8.62 -3.07 33.39
N ARG A 248 -9.72 -2.68 34.05
CA ARG A 248 -9.67 -2.05 35.39
C ARG A 248 -9.81 -3.02 36.58
N GLU A 249 -10.07 -4.30 36.34
CA GLU A 249 -10.32 -5.28 37.42
C GLU A 249 -9.19 -6.30 37.62
N ARG A 250 -8.04 -6.15 36.95
CA ARG A 250 -6.88 -7.07 37.10
C ARG A 250 -5.64 -6.46 37.76
N SER A 251 -5.72 -5.24 38.25
CA SER A 251 -4.65 -4.56 38.99
C SER A 251 -5.10 -4.27 40.42
N ALA A 252 -5.30 -5.34 41.20
CA ALA A 252 -5.23 -5.27 42.66
C ALA A 252 -3.87 -5.84 43.09
N PRO A 253 -3.05 -5.11 43.88
CA PRO A 253 -1.77 -5.61 44.35
C PRO A 253 -2.00 -6.65 45.45
N ILE A 254 -1.31 -7.78 45.36
CA ILE A 254 -1.17 -8.73 46.46
C ILE A 254 -0.15 -8.13 47.43
N ALA A 255 -0.57 -7.94 48.68
CA ALA A 255 0.29 -7.63 49.82
C ALA A 255 1.07 -8.87 50.28
#